data_AF-L0FCC0-F1
#
_entry.id   AF-L0FCC0-F1
#
_cell.length_a   1.000
_cell.length_b   1.000
_cell.length_c   1.000
_cell.angle_alpha   90.00
_cell.angle_beta   90.00
_cell.angle_gamma   90.00
#
_symmetry.space_group_name_H-M   'P 1'
#
loop_
_entity.id
_entity.type
_entity.pdbx_description
1 polymer ?
#
loop_
_entity_poly.entity_id
_entity_poly.type
_entity_poly.pdbx_seq_one_letter_code
_entity_poly.pdbx_strand_id
1 'polypeptide(L)'
;MNIVYVNNCDLVGRRFNGYDLHLSLSQTGYDTHQLVLEKRSEEPSILALPDRHGGHIRAVLKNFEYQLSMANLLSPVGKLLAEHPVFQNADIVHYHLIHNQILSLLDLPALISRKPSIWTIHDPWLVTGHCVHPCDCKRWQDGCDPCCNLRDANFPLQHDNAHAMWKIKKAVYREMDIDLVVASKFMENYIRNSPLTAHFKRIHRIPFGIEIDRFSQSERNEVRDRWRIPYDNFVIGFRNEANEIKGTRYIEEMLDKLTSDIPITVLTLGTGKLPIEYTSKYQVLELGWTNDFPTLVDFYTACDVFLMPSLAESFGLMAIEAMASGCPIIVFEDTVLYDITFAPECGIGVPYKDSDKLKLAVERLIQSPPERQRRGEMGKRIVKEHYRYKDYVNRHIELYREVMERRQKPEKAYRYANQRLQETEVPQKMTEQLLQLEQQIKELSGGKAENLCVFGAGEYGIQLYQELRSRMVTVHCFADNNPDKWGYLFDSVNCISPQNLLERKETILIIVAIQNPQSVVEQLRSAGFPFITTKQTLDEILLAVPPIKWITGLEDIEGIDYSSKESVVLIQKFNRIIFEICKYYESRMPAK
;
A
#
# COMPACT_ATOMS: atom_id res chain seq x y z
N MET A 1 -7.76 -29.07 -6.59
CA MET A 1 -6.81 -27.95 -6.50
C MET A 1 -7.50 -26.88 -5.68
N ASN A 2 -6.97 -26.63 -4.49
CA ASN A 2 -7.46 -25.66 -3.53
C ASN A 2 -6.70 -24.34 -3.77
N ILE A 3 -7.35 -23.36 -4.37
CA ILE A 3 -6.74 -22.07 -4.73
C ILE A 3 -7.14 -21.02 -3.70
N VAL A 4 -6.15 -20.35 -3.11
CA VAL A 4 -6.40 -19.26 -2.16
C VAL A 4 -5.93 -17.93 -2.72
N TYR A 5 -6.86 -17.00 -2.88
CA TYR A 5 -6.57 -15.63 -3.25
C TYR A 5 -6.35 -14.78 -2.00
N VAL A 6 -5.35 -13.89 -2.02
CA VAL A 6 -5.07 -12.98 -0.90
C VAL A 6 -5.05 -11.55 -1.41
N ASN A 7 -5.93 -10.70 -0.87
CA ASN A 7 -6.00 -9.28 -1.21
C ASN A 7 -6.54 -8.44 -0.05
N ASN A 8 -6.49 -7.10 -0.16
CA ASN A 8 -7.00 -6.21 0.89
C ASN A 8 -8.54 -6.21 1.02
N CYS A 9 -9.26 -6.05 -0.10
CA CYS A 9 -10.72 -5.95 -0.16
C CYS A 9 -11.25 -6.70 -1.38
N ASP A 10 -12.40 -7.35 -1.24
CA ASP A 10 -13.01 -8.23 -2.25
C ASP A 10 -13.69 -7.47 -3.41
N LEU A 11 -14.48 -6.43 -3.15
CA LEU A 11 -15.23 -5.73 -4.21
C LEU A 11 -14.49 -4.55 -4.85
N VAL A 12 -13.60 -3.89 -4.10
CA VAL A 12 -12.83 -2.76 -4.63
C VAL A 12 -11.79 -3.26 -5.62
N GLY A 13 -11.97 -2.91 -6.90
CA GLY A 13 -11.11 -3.40 -7.96
C GLY A 13 -11.29 -4.90 -8.23
N ARG A 14 -12.52 -5.44 -8.08
CA ARG A 14 -12.86 -6.87 -8.24
C ARG A 14 -12.27 -7.58 -9.47
N ARG A 15 -12.06 -6.84 -10.56
CA ARG A 15 -11.46 -7.36 -11.81
C ARG A 15 -9.94 -7.57 -11.72
N PHE A 16 -9.28 -6.89 -10.78
CA PHE A 16 -7.84 -6.91 -10.55
C PHE A 16 -7.47 -7.73 -9.31
N ASN A 17 -8.25 -7.63 -8.23
CA ASN A 17 -7.90 -8.20 -6.94
C ASN A 17 -8.11 -9.73 -6.83
N GLY A 18 -8.52 -10.39 -7.92
CA GLY A 18 -8.75 -11.83 -7.99
C GLY A 18 -10.20 -12.27 -7.73
N TYR A 19 -11.12 -11.37 -7.36
CA TYR A 19 -12.52 -11.72 -7.07
C TYR A 19 -13.24 -12.37 -8.26
N ASP A 20 -13.20 -11.75 -9.44
CA ASP A 20 -13.91 -12.31 -10.61
C ASP A 20 -13.29 -13.63 -11.08
N LEU A 21 -11.96 -13.73 -11.03
CA LEU A 21 -11.24 -14.97 -11.36
C LEU A 21 -11.58 -16.09 -10.38
N HIS A 22 -11.63 -15.79 -9.08
CA HIS A 22 -12.07 -16.69 -8.02
C HIS A 22 -13.47 -17.25 -8.31
N LEU A 23 -14.46 -16.39 -8.54
CA LEU A 23 -15.83 -16.83 -8.82
C LEU A 23 -15.91 -17.69 -10.08
N SER A 24 -15.17 -17.31 -11.13
CA SER A 24 -15.17 -18.03 -12.40
C SER A 24 -14.58 -19.44 -12.24
N LEU A 25 -13.54 -19.59 -11.42
CA LEU A 25 -12.92 -20.88 -11.17
C LEU A 25 -13.76 -21.77 -10.26
N SER A 26 -14.43 -21.19 -9.25
CA SER A 26 -15.39 -21.90 -8.40
C SER A 26 -16.49 -22.56 -9.24
N GLN A 27 -17.02 -21.84 -10.23
CA GLN A 27 -18.03 -22.36 -11.17
C GLN A 27 -17.52 -23.52 -12.06
N THR A 28 -16.21 -23.65 -12.23
CA THR A 28 -15.59 -24.75 -13.00
C THR A 28 -15.22 -25.97 -12.13
N GLY A 29 -15.61 -25.98 -10.86
CA GLY A 29 -15.40 -27.10 -9.94
C GLY A 29 -14.08 -27.10 -9.19
N TYR A 30 -13.31 -26.00 -9.23
CA TYR A 30 -12.15 -25.82 -8.35
C TYR A 30 -12.62 -25.35 -6.97
N ASP A 31 -11.97 -25.85 -5.92
CA ASP A 31 -12.16 -25.32 -4.58
C ASP A 31 -11.36 -24.02 -4.46
N THR A 32 -12.04 -22.89 -4.48
CA THR A 32 -11.41 -21.57 -4.43
C THR A 32 -11.92 -20.78 -3.24
N HIS A 33 -11.02 -20.03 -2.62
CA HIS A 33 -11.34 -19.15 -1.51
C HIS A 33 -10.58 -17.84 -1.64
N GLN A 34 -11.13 -16.76 -1.10
CA GLN A 34 -10.44 -15.48 -1.00
C GLN A 34 -10.32 -15.07 0.47
N LEU A 35 -9.10 -14.74 0.90
CA LEU A 35 -8.80 -14.21 2.23
C LEU A 35 -8.58 -12.70 2.11
N VAL A 36 -9.45 -11.93 2.76
CA VAL A 36 -9.45 -10.46 2.69
C VAL A 36 -9.39 -9.82 4.08
N LEU A 37 -8.92 -8.59 4.17
CA LEU A 37 -9.08 -7.79 5.39
C LEU A 37 -10.48 -7.19 5.48
N GLU A 38 -10.94 -6.62 4.37
CA GLU A 38 -12.24 -5.96 4.29
C GLU A 38 -13.16 -6.74 3.33
N LYS A 39 -14.03 -7.57 3.91
CA LYS A 39 -15.09 -8.26 3.18
C LYS A 39 -16.28 -7.31 3.00
N ARG A 40 -16.65 -7.04 1.75
CA ARG A 40 -17.82 -6.21 1.37
C ARG A 40 -18.90 -6.99 0.64
N SER A 41 -18.61 -8.20 0.17
CA SER A 41 -19.59 -9.08 -0.49
C SER A 41 -20.20 -10.09 0.49
N GLU A 42 -21.34 -10.66 0.11
CA GLU A 42 -22.00 -11.77 0.83
C GLU A 42 -21.51 -13.15 0.38
N GLU A 43 -20.48 -13.23 -0.47
CA GLU A 43 -19.99 -14.49 -1.03
C GLU A 43 -19.41 -15.39 0.07
N PRO A 44 -19.92 -16.62 0.29
CA PRO A 44 -19.47 -17.49 1.38
C PRO A 44 -18.02 -17.96 1.27
N SER A 45 -17.54 -18.14 0.04
CA SER A 45 -16.16 -18.56 -0.26
C SER A 45 -15.11 -17.46 -0.01
N ILE A 46 -15.55 -16.25 0.37
CA ILE A 46 -14.71 -15.13 0.75
C ILE A 46 -14.73 -15.00 2.27
N LEU A 47 -13.54 -15.04 2.87
CA LEU A 47 -13.39 -15.05 4.32
C LEU A 47 -12.59 -13.82 4.75
N ALA A 48 -13.15 -13.09 5.70
CA ALA A 48 -12.42 -12.03 6.38
C ALA A 48 -11.38 -12.66 7.30
N LEU A 49 -10.12 -12.21 7.21
CA LEU A 49 -9.08 -12.61 8.16
C LEU A 49 -9.49 -12.08 9.54
N PRO A 50 -9.51 -12.95 10.57
CA PRO A 50 -10.12 -12.64 11.85
C PRO A 50 -9.40 -11.47 12.52
N ASP A 51 -10.15 -10.40 12.74
CA ASP A 51 -9.67 -9.19 13.39
C ASP A 51 -9.81 -9.25 14.91
N ARG A 52 -9.31 -10.33 15.54
CA ARG A 52 -9.65 -10.62 16.95
C ARG A 52 -9.26 -9.50 17.94
N HIS A 53 -8.32 -8.61 17.57
CA HIS A 53 -7.92 -7.40 18.34
C HIS A 53 -7.47 -6.21 17.44
N GLY A 54 -7.56 -6.31 16.10
CA GLY A 54 -6.56 -5.72 15.20
C GLY A 54 -6.98 -4.52 14.33
N GLY A 55 -8.21 -4.02 14.39
CA GLY A 55 -8.59 -2.79 13.69
C GLY A 55 -7.75 -1.61 14.18
N HIS A 56 -7.64 -1.49 15.51
CA HIS A 56 -6.87 -0.46 16.19
C HIS A 56 -5.35 -0.67 16.05
N ILE A 57 -4.84 -1.88 16.30
CA ILE A 57 -3.39 -2.17 16.17
C ILE A 57 -2.92 -1.92 14.73
N ARG A 58 -3.68 -2.38 13.71
CA ARG A 58 -3.35 -2.09 12.30
C ARG A 58 -3.40 -0.59 12.01
N ALA A 59 -4.39 0.14 12.53
CA ALA A 59 -4.48 1.59 12.34
C ALA A 59 -3.28 2.32 12.93
N VAL A 60 -2.82 1.90 14.11
CA VAL A 60 -1.65 2.51 14.74
C VAL A 60 -0.36 2.18 14.00
N LEU A 61 -0.12 0.91 13.65
CA LEU A 61 1.05 0.50 12.88
C LEU A 61 1.07 1.20 11.51
N LYS A 62 -0.09 1.38 10.87
CA LYS A 62 -0.23 2.16 9.64
C LYS A 62 0.14 3.63 9.85
N ASN A 63 -0.30 4.26 10.95
CA ASN A 63 0.07 5.64 11.26
C ASN A 63 1.57 5.76 11.53
N PHE A 64 2.15 4.81 12.27
CA PHE A 64 3.59 4.79 12.55
C PHE A 64 4.42 4.63 11.27
N GLU A 65 4.05 3.70 10.39
CA GLU A 65 4.63 3.57 9.06
C GLU A 65 4.54 4.88 8.26
N TYR A 66 3.37 5.53 8.26
CA TYR A 66 3.16 6.80 7.58
C TYR A 66 4.10 7.90 8.09
N GLN A 67 4.21 8.09 9.41
CA GLN A 67 5.09 9.11 9.99
C GLN A 67 6.56 8.87 9.64
N LEU A 68 6.99 7.61 9.65
CA LEU A 68 8.36 7.23 9.29
C LEU A 68 8.61 7.12 7.79
N SER A 69 7.60 7.41 6.96
CA SER A 69 7.69 7.26 5.50
C SER A 69 8.14 5.85 5.09
N MET A 70 7.64 4.85 5.82
CA MET A 70 7.74 3.44 5.49
C MET A 70 6.38 2.92 5.08
N ALA A 71 6.32 1.87 4.27
CA ALA A 71 5.06 1.28 3.87
C ALA A 71 5.15 -0.23 3.83
N ASN A 72 4.16 -0.90 4.40
CA ASN A 72 3.97 -2.35 4.37
C ASN A 72 5.13 -3.13 5.03
N LEU A 73 5.56 -2.73 6.23
CA LEU A 73 6.60 -3.45 7.00
C LEU A 73 6.09 -4.06 8.31
N LEU A 74 5.02 -3.55 8.87
CA LEU A 74 4.59 -3.85 10.23
C LEU A 74 3.22 -4.54 10.32
N SER A 75 2.52 -4.69 9.19
CA SER A 75 1.19 -5.31 9.20
C SER A 75 1.21 -6.70 9.87
N PRO A 76 0.42 -6.95 10.94
CA PRO A 76 0.47 -8.18 11.74
C PRO A 76 -0.27 -9.37 11.07
N VAL A 77 -0.84 -9.13 9.90
CA VAL A 77 -1.77 -10.04 9.22
C VAL A 77 -1.05 -11.25 8.64
N GLY A 78 0.25 -11.16 8.33
CA GLY A 78 0.99 -12.27 7.74
C GLY A 78 0.93 -13.53 8.59
N LYS A 79 1.07 -13.41 9.92
CA LYS A 79 0.90 -14.54 10.85
C LYS A 79 -0.52 -15.11 10.83
N LEU A 80 -1.54 -14.25 10.89
CA LEU A 80 -2.95 -14.66 10.88
C LEU A 80 -3.28 -15.42 9.59
N LEU A 81 -2.80 -14.91 8.45
CA LEU A 81 -2.92 -15.56 7.15
C LEU A 81 -2.28 -16.96 7.19
N ALA A 82 -1.07 -17.06 7.72
CA ALA A 82 -0.32 -18.31 7.81
C ALA A 82 -0.98 -19.39 8.69
N GLU A 83 -1.70 -18.98 9.74
CA GLU A 83 -2.41 -19.85 10.68
C GLU A 83 -3.84 -20.17 10.23
N HIS A 84 -4.36 -19.46 9.22
CA HIS A 84 -5.72 -19.65 8.76
C HIS A 84 -5.92 -21.04 8.11
N PRO A 85 -6.97 -21.81 8.47
CA PRO A 85 -7.18 -23.16 7.95
C PRO A 85 -7.21 -23.24 6.41
N VAL A 86 -7.87 -22.27 5.75
CA VAL A 86 -7.92 -22.20 4.29
C VAL A 86 -6.53 -22.01 3.67
N PHE A 87 -5.67 -21.18 4.27
CA PHE A 87 -4.29 -21.03 3.80
C PHE A 87 -3.50 -22.33 4.01
N GLN A 88 -3.66 -22.99 5.15
CA GLN A 88 -2.99 -24.26 5.45
C GLN A 88 -3.41 -25.39 4.51
N ASN A 89 -4.65 -25.39 4.04
CA ASN A 89 -5.19 -26.37 3.09
C ASN A 89 -5.00 -25.98 1.61
N ALA A 90 -4.43 -24.81 1.34
CA ALA A 90 -4.19 -24.35 -0.02
C ALA A 90 -3.18 -25.24 -0.75
N ASP A 91 -3.49 -25.59 -1.98
CA ASP A 91 -2.53 -26.18 -2.93
C ASP A 91 -1.66 -25.08 -3.55
N ILE A 92 -2.25 -23.90 -3.78
CA ILE A 92 -1.58 -22.73 -4.33
C ILE A 92 -2.18 -21.44 -3.77
N VAL A 93 -1.35 -20.42 -3.57
CA VAL A 93 -1.75 -19.10 -3.09
C VAL A 93 -1.46 -18.05 -4.16
N HIS A 94 -2.46 -17.22 -4.47
CA HIS A 94 -2.37 -16.15 -5.46
C HIS A 94 -2.56 -14.77 -4.79
N TYR A 95 -1.48 -14.00 -4.73
CA TYR A 95 -1.44 -12.68 -4.10
C TYR A 95 -1.82 -11.56 -5.09
N HIS A 96 -2.65 -10.62 -4.64
CA HIS A 96 -3.03 -9.41 -5.37
C HIS A 96 -3.04 -8.18 -4.45
N LEU A 97 -2.48 -7.06 -4.91
CA LEU A 97 -2.55 -5.77 -4.20
C LEU A 97 -2.14 -5.84 -2.71
N ILE A 98 -1.15 -6.68 -2.41
CA ILE A 98 -0.73 -6.97 -1.03
C ILE A 98 0.02 -5.82 -0.35
N HIS A 99 0.37 -4.79 -1.13
CA HIS A 99 1.06 -3.59 -0.68
C HIS A 99 0.12 -2.48 -0.17
N ASN A 100 -1.17 -2.78 0.03
CA ASN A 100 -2.17 -1.88 0.61
C ASN A 100 -2.35 -2.14 2.12
N GLN A 101 -1.24 -2.21 2.86
CA GLN A 101 -1.23 -2.45 4.32
C GLN A 101 -1.78 -3.82 4.76
N ILE A 102 -2.08 -4.72 3.83
CA ILE A 102 -2.50 -6.07 4.17
C ILE A 102 -1.35 -6.96 4.61
N LEU A 103 -0.23 -7.05 3.89
CA LEU A 103 0.87 -7.93 4.27
C LEU A 103 2.14 -7.13 4.48
N SER A 104 2.81 -7.39 5.60
CA SER A 104 4.18 -6.96 5.77
C SER A 104 5.05 -7.60 4.69
N LEU A 105 5.89 -6.79 4.05
CA LEU A 105 6.95 -7.23 3.16
C LEU A 105 7.85 -8.25 3.87
N LEU A 106 8.09 -8.08 5.17
CA LEU A 106 8.97 -8.95 5.96
C LEU A 106 8.38 -10.36 6.12
N ASP A 107 7.06 -10.51 6.05
CA ASP A 107 6.39 -11.82 6.16
C ASP A 107 6.37 -12.59 4.83
N LEU A 108 6.56 -11.91 3.70
CA LEU A 108 6.38 -12.51 2.37
C LEU A 108 7.31 -13.70 2.10
N PRO A 109 8.63 -13.65 2.39
CA PRO A 109 9.49 -14.80 2.18
C PRO A 109 8.99 -16.04 2.94
N ALA A 110 8.55 -15.87 4.18
CA ALA A 110 8.03 -16.96 5.00
C ALA A 110 6.73 -17.53 4.43
N LEU A 111 5.77 -16.67 4.06
CA LEU A 111 4.50 -17.10 3.47
C LEU A 111 4.69 -17.83 2.13
N ILE A 112 5.52 -17.26 1.25
CA ILE A 112 5.81 -17.80 -0.08
C ILE A 112 6.57 -19.13 0.04
N SER A 113 7.42 -19.30 1.05
CA SER A 113 8.14 -20.55 1.33
C SER A 113 7.27 -21.68 1.91
N ARG A 114 6.03 -21.39 2.34
CA ARG A 114 5.06 -22.40 2.83
C ARG A 114 4.24 -23.05 1.72
N LYS A 115 3.82 -22.28 0.72
CA LYS A 115 2.87 -22.73 -0.31
C LYS A 115 3.31 -22.32 -1.72
N PRO A 116 3.11 -23.16 -2.75
CA PRO A 116 3.18 -22.71 -4.15
C PRO A 116 2.49 -21.36 -4.28
N SER A 117 3.17 -20.38 -4.85
CA SER A 117 2.77 -18.98 -4.76
C SER A 117 2.93 -18.28 -6.08
N ILE A 118 1.96 -17.43 -6.41
CA ILE A 118 1.99 -16.52 -7.55
C ILE A 118 1.63 -15.13 -7.05
N TRP A 119 2.24 -14.10 -7.61
CA TRP A 119 1.87 -12.72 -7.35
C TRP A 119 1.56 -12.00 -8.68
N THR A 120 0.31 -11.59 -8.88
CA THR A 120 -0.05 -10.68 -9.97
C THR A 120 0.29 -9.25 -9.60
N ILE A 121 1.11 -8.62 -10.44
CA ILE A 121 1.56 -7.23 -10.29
C ILE A 121 0.66 -6.33 -11.11
N HIS A 122 -0.07 -5.46 -10.42
CA HIS A 122 -1.03 -4.52 -11.02
C HIS A 122 -0.44 -3.14 -11.25
N ASP A 123 0.65 -2.80 -10.59
CA ASP A 123 1.22 -1.48 -10.63
C ASP A 123 2.73 -1.50 -10.35
N PRO A 124 3.45 -0.44 -10.73
CA PRO A 124 4.86 -0.26 -10.47
C PRO A 124 5.32 -0.25 -9.00
N TRP A 125 4.47 -0.40 -7.98
CA TRP A 125 4.92 -0.35 -6.57
C TRP A 125 6.09 -1.29 -6.28
N LEU A 126 6.08 -2.48 -6.90
CA LEU A 126 7.11 -3.50 -6.72
C LEU A 126 8.50 -3.03 -7.17
N VAL A 127 8.56 -2.10 -8.13
CA VAL A 127 9.83 -1.67 -8.75
C VAL A 127 10.32 -0.32 -8.26
N THR A 128 9.53 0.40 -7.48
CA THR A 128 9.85 1.72 -6.92
C THR A 128 10.06 1.65 -5.40
N GLY A 129 10.58 2.74 -4.81
CA GLY A 129 10.65 2.88 -3.35
C GLY A 129 9.26 2.91 -2.70
N HIS A 130 8.28 3.59 -3.30
CA HIS A 130 6.94 3.77 -2.70
C HIS A 130 5.82 4.03 -3.71
N CYS A 131 6.06 4.76 -4.80
CA CYS A 131 5.01 5.23 -5.71
C CYS A 131 4.47 4.13 -6.64
N VAL A 132 3.21 4.25 -7.03
CA VAL A 132 2.54 3.33 -7.97
C VAL A 132 2.45 3.89 -9.39
N HIS A 133 2.73 5.17 -9.57
CA HIS A 133 2.76 5.82 -10.88
C HIS A 133 4.04 6.65 -11.01
N PRO A 134 5.18 6.04 -11.40
CA PRO A 134 6.43 6.78 -11.57
C PRO A 134 6.36 7.80 -12.71
N CYS A 135 5.46 7.63 -13.69
CA CYS A 135 5.28 8.53 -14.85
C CYS A 135 6.63 8.86 -15.52
N ASP A 136 7.04 10.13 -15.51
CA ASP A 136 8.30 10.60 -16.10
C ASP A 136 9.55 10.20 -15.29
N CYS A 137 9.39 9.80 -14.03
CA CYS A 137 10.51 9.43 -13.17
C CYS A 137 11.15 8.11 -13.61
N LYS A 138 12.46 8.14 -13.88
CA LYS A 138 13.28 6.95 -14.16
C LYS A 138 14.16 6.48 -12.99
N ARG A 139 14.17 7.21 -11.86
CA ARG A 139 15.03 6.92 -10.70
C ARG A 139 14.77 5.57 -10.05
N TRP A 140 13.65 4.91 -10.32
CA TRP A 140 13.39 3.53 -9.88
C TRP A 140 14.40 2.52 -10.46
N GLN A 141 15.08 2.87 -11.55
CA GLN A 141 16.19 2.09 -12.12
C GLN A 141 17.49 2.23 -11.31
N ASP A 142 17.67 3.34 -10.59
CA ASP A 142 18.95 3.71 -9.95
C ASP A 142 18.87 3.79 -8.41
N GLY A 143 17.70 3.50 -7.82
CA GLY A 143 17.55 3.38 -6.36
C GLY A 143 16.55 4.32 -5.70
N CYS A 144 15.79 5.11 -6.47
CA CYS A 144 14.85 6.12 -5.96
C CYS A 144 15.50 7.17 -5.04
N ASP A 145 16.69 7.68 -5.41
CA ASP A 145 17.45 8.65 -4.62
C ASP A 145 17.89 9.87 -5.45
N PRO A 146 17.56 11.11 -5.05
CA PRO A 146 16.46 11.45 -4.13
C PRO A 146 15.10 11.21 -4.78
N CYS A 147 14.03 11.10 -4.00
CA CYS A 147 12.68 10.99 -4.54
C CYS A 147 12.21 12.32 -5.16
N CYS A 148 11.70 12.29 -6.39
CA CYS A 148 11.08 13.47 -7.02
C CYS A 148 9.59 13.64 -6.70
N ASN A 149 8.95 12.66 -6.06
CA ASN A 149 7.51 12.66 -5.84
C ASN A 149 7.16 12.17 -4.42
N LEU A 150 7.40 13.00 -3.41
CA LEU A 150 7.03 12.69 -2.02
C LEU A 150 5.51 12.71 -1.80
N ARG A 151 4.74 13.36 -2.67
CA ARG A 151 3.29 13.56 -2.53
C ARG A 151 2.48 12.65 -3.46
N ASP A 152 2.95 11.42 -3.68
CA ASP A 152 2.17 10.41 -4.40
C ASP A 152 0.78 10.27 -3.76
N ALA A 153 -0.26 10.25 -4.59
CA ALA A 153 -1.65 10.29 -4.12
C ALA A 153 -2.05 9.05 -3.31
N ASN A 154 -1.39 7.92 -3.54
CA ASN A 154 -1.71 6.65 -2.88
C ASN A 154 -0.70 6.31 -1.77
N PHE A 155 0.57 6.68 -1.95
CA PHE A 155 1.66 6.35 -1.02
C PHE A 155 2.53 7.57 -0.71
N PRO A 156 2.01 8.62 -0.06
CA PRO A 156 2.78 9.80 0.29
C PRO A 156 3.88 9.47 1.32
N LEU A 157 5.00 10.20 1.25
CA LEU A 157 6.09 10.16 2.22
C LEU A 157 6.17 11.51 2.96
N GLN A 158 6.27 11.48 4.29
CA GLN A 158 6.48 12.70 5.10
C GLN A 158 7.89 13.28 4.91
N HIS A 159 8.87 12.39 4.75
CA HIS A 159 10.27 12.72 4.51
C HIS A 159 10.82 11.76 3.44
N ASP A 160 11.89 12.15 2.75
CA ASP A 160 12.45 11.31 1.68
C ASP A 160 13.11 10.05 2.24
N ASN A 161 12.34 8.97 2.28
CA ASN A 161 12.78 7.64 2.70
C ASN A 161 12.65 6.60 1.56
N ALA A 162 12.44 7.06 0.32
CA ALA A 162 12.17 6.20 -0.83
C ALA A 162 13.35 5.25 -1.11
N HIS A 163 14.58 5.73 -0.96
CA HIS A 163 15.79 4.93 -1.15
C HIS A 163 15.94 3.83 -0.10
N ALA A 164 15.59 4.09 1.17
CA ALA A 164 15.63 3.08 2.22
C ALA A 164 14.58 1.99 1.95
N MET A 165 13.36 2.37 1.58
CA MET A 165 12.33 1.41 1.18
C MET A 165 12.75 0.58 -0.03
N TRP A 166 13.41 1.19 -1.01
CA TRP A 166 14.01 0.47 -2.14
C TRP A 166 15.03 -0.58 -1.66
N LYS A 167 15.93 -0.23 -0.74
CA LYS A 167 16.90 -1.18 -0.16
C LYS A 167 16.23 -2.33 0.60
N ILE A 168 15.20 -2.04 1.40
CA ILE A 168 14.44 -3.06 2.16
C ILE A 168 13.74 -4.01 1.20
N LYS A 169 13.02 -3.49 0.20
CA LYS A 169 12.38 -4.29 -0.85
C LYS A 169 13.40 -5.20 -1.54
N LYS A 170 14.56 -4.66 -1.93
CA LYS A 170 15.63 -5.43 -2.56
C LYS A 170 16.12 -6.60 -1.70
N ALA A 171 16.29 -6.37 -0.40
CA ALA A 171 16.72 -7.40 0.54
C ALA A 171 15.66 -8.49 0.69
N VAL A 172 14.39 -8.11 0.86
CA VAL A 172 13.27 -9.05 0.98
C VAL A 172 13.08 -9.87 -0.29
N TYR A 173 13.07 -9.23 -1.46
CA TYR A 173 12.76 -9.90 -2.72
C TYR A 173 13.80 -10.95 -3.09
N ARG A 174 15.07 -10.77 -2.70
CA ARG A 174 16.14 -11.76 -2.94
C ARG A 174 15.87 -13.10 -2.28
N GLU A 175 15.13 -13.11 -1.17
CA GLU A 175 14.77 -14.32 -0.43
C GLU A 175 13.47 -14.96 -0.96
N MET A 176 12.81 -14.35 -1.95
CA MET A 176 11.56 -14.83 -2.50
C MET A 176 11.81 -15.66 -3.76
N ASP A 177 11.34 -16.91 -3.75
CA ASP A 177 11.20 -17.75 -4.95
C ASP A 177 9.73 -17.82 -5.35
N ILE A 178 9.30 -16.89 -6.22
CA ILE A 178 7.90 -16.71 -6.61
C ILE A 178 7.75 -16.51 -8.12
N ASP A 179 6.60 -16.92 -8.65
CA ASP A 179 6.19 -16.64 -10.03
C ASP A 179 5.41 -15.32 -10.06
N LEU A 180 5.83 -14.40 -10.93
CA LEU A 180 5.18 -13.10 -11.10
C LEU A 180 4.28 -13.13 -12.33
N VAL A 181 3.07 -12.59 -12.20
CA VAL A 181 2.15 -12.37 -13.34
C VAL A 181 2.05 -10.88 -13.62
N VAL A 182 2.15 -10.50 -14.89
CA VAL A 182 1.95 -9.13 -15.38
C VAL A 182 0.93 -9.12 -16.51
N ALA A 183 0.12 -8.08 -16.59
CA ALA A 183 -0.94 -8.00 -17.59
C ALA A 183 -0.45 -7.54 -18.97
N SER A 184 0.69 -6.83 -19.03
CA SER A 184 1.17 -6.21 -20.27
C SER A 184 2.68 -6.31 -20.43
N LYS A 185 3.15 -6.14 -21.67
CA LYS A 185 4.59 -6.03 -21.99
C LYS A 185 5.20 -4.80 -21.32
N PHE A 186 4.44 -3.71 -21.21
CA PHE A 186 4.84 -2.50 -20.51
C PHE A 186 5.18 -2.78 -19.03
N MET A 187 4.30 -3.49 -18.31
CA MET A 187 4.58 -3.90 -16.93
C MET A 187 5.70 -4.93 -16.85
N GLU A 188 5.78 -5.87 -17.79
CA GLU A 188 6.90 -6.81 -17.90
C GLU A 188 8.25 -6.07 -17.99
N ASN A 189 8.32 -4.99 -18.78
CA ASN A 189 9.51 -4.16 -18.90
C ASN A 189 9.89 -3.47 -17.59
N TYR A 190 8.93 -3.01 -16.77
CA TYR A 190 9.24 -2.49 -15.43
C TYR A 190 9.94 -3.54 -14.56
N ILE A 191 9.38 -4.75 -14.51
CA ILE A 191 9.94 -5.86 -13.70
C ILE A 191 11.33 -6.24 -14.21
N ARG A 192 11.52 -6.34 -15.53
CA ARG A 192 12.80 -6.78 -16.10
C ARG A 192 13.92 -5.74 -15.95
N ASN A 193 13.58 -4.44 -15.95
CA ASN A 193 14.56 -3.36 -15.92
C ASN A 193 14.79 -2.76 -14.53
N SER A 194 14.10 -3.23 -13.48
CA SER A 194 14.31 -2.75 -12.12
C SER A 194 15.33 -3.61 -11.37
N PRO A 195 16.36 -3.03 -10.72
CA PRO A 195 17.30 -3.80 -9.92
C PRO A 195 16.68 -4.44 -8.66
N LEU A 196 15.43 -4.07 -8.29
CA LEU A 196 14.67 -4.75 -7.24
C LEU A 196 14.22 -6.14 -7.66
N THR A 197 13.94 -6.34 -8.95
CA THR A 197 13.19 -7.48 -9.46
C THR A 197 13.93 -8.26 -10.55
N ALA A 198 15.10 -7.79 -11.00
CA ALA A 198 15.92 -8.40 -12.04
C ALA A 198 16.35 -9.87 -11.76
N HIS A 199 16.34 -10.30 -10.49
CA HIS A 199 16.63 -11.69 -10.12
C HIS A 199 15.43 -12.63 -10.36
N PHE A 200 14.19 -12.12 -10.40
CA PHE A 200 13.03 -12.93 -10.74
C PHE A 200 13.10 -13.38 -12.20
N LYS A 201 13.17 -14.70 -12.41
CA LYS A 201 13.27 -15.29 -13.76
C LYS A 201 11.91 -15.71 -14.31
N ARG A 202 10.94 -15.98 -13.45
CA ARG A 202 9.62 -16.52 -13.81
C ARG A 202 8.59 -15.39 -13.83
N ILE A 203 8.52 -14.74 -14.98
CA ILE A 203 7.60 -13.63 -15.25
C ILE A 203 6.66 -14.08 -16.37
N HIS A 204 5.37 -14.12 -16.06
CA HIS A 204 4.31 -14.63 -16.94
C HIS A 204 3.43 -13.48 -17.40
N ARG A 205 3.31 -13.28 -18.71
CA ARG A 205 2.45 -12.24 -19.26
C ARG A 205 1.05 -12.81 -19.53
N ILE A 206 0.11 -12.51 -18.64
CA ILE A 206 -1.29 -12.93 -18.76
C ILE A 206 -2.18 -11.68 -18.80
N PRO A 207 -2.53 -11.17 -20.00
CA PRO A 207 -3.42 -10.01 -20.12
C PRO A 207 -4.81 -10.33 -19.58
N PHE A 208 -5.47 -9.35 -18.96
CA PHE A 208 -6.87 -9.50 -18.56
C PHE A 208 -7.75 -9.79 -19.76
N GLY A 209 -8.85 -10.50 -19.52
CA GLY A 209 -9.88 -10.73 -20.51
C GLY A 209 -11.21 -10.10 -20.14
N ILE A 210 -12.09 -9.98 -21.13
CA ILE A 210 -13.46 -9.50 -20.97
C ILE A 210 -14.46 -10.47 -21.62
N GLU A 211 -15.71 -10.40 -21.17
CA GLU A 211 -16.84 -11.14 -21.75
C GLU A 211 -17.34 -10.42 -23.00
N ILE A 212 -16.69 -10.68 -24.12
CA ILE A 212 -16.83 -9.93 -25.38
C ILE A 212 -18.29 -9.86 -25.85
N ASP A 213 -19.03 -10.96 -25.74
CA ASP A 213 -20.42 -11.08 -26.21
C ASP A 213 -21.38 -10.11 -25.50
N ARG A 214 -20.96 -9.53 -24.37
CA ARG A 214 -21.75 -8.53 -23.65
C ARG A 214 -21.62 -7.12 -24.23
N PHE A 215 -20.57 -6.85 -25.02
CA PHE A 215 -20.32 -5.54 -25.65
C PHE A 215 -20.92 -5.40 -27.05
N SER A 216 -21.70 -6.40 -27.49
CA SER A 216 -22.43 -6.40 -28.77
C SER A 216 -23.95 -6.44 -28.59
N GLN A 217 -24.46 -6.12 -27.40
CA GLN A 217 -25.88 -6.29 -27.04
C GLN A 217 -26.74 -5.04 -27.26
N SER A 218 -26.12 -3.88 -27.50
CA SER A 218 -26.82 -2.61 -27.67
C SER A 218 -26.64 -2.09 -29.10
N GLU A 219 -27.75 -1.64 -29.70
CA GLU A 219 -27.74 -0.93 -30.97
C GLU A 219 -27.53 0.57 -30.75
N ARG A 220 -26.62 1.18 -31.50
CA ARG A 220 -26.19 2.58 -31.32
C ARG A 220 -27.35 3.57 -31.32
N ASN A 221 -28.29 3.41 -32.26
CA ASN A 221 -29.38 4.35 -32.41
C ASN A 221 -30.34 4.31 -31.21
N GLU A 222 -30.60 3.10 -30.68
CA GLU A 222 -31.45 2.93 -29.50
C GLU A 222 -30.82 3.56 -28.26
N VAL A 223 -29.50 3.44 -28.09
CA VAL A 223 -28.79 4.08 -26.98
C VAL A 223 -28.88 5.60 -27.10
N ARG A 224 -28.65 6.14 -28.29
CA ARG A 224 -28.72 7.59 -28.55
C ARG A 224 -30.12 8.15 -28.29
N ASP A 225 -31.17 7.42 -28.69
CA ASP A 225 -32.56 7.79 -28.37
C ASP A 225 -32.80 7.82 -26.85
N ARG A 226 -32.39 6.77 -26.12
CA ARG A 226 -32.54 6.70 -24.65
C ARG A 226 -31.90 7.88 -23.95
N TRP A 227 -30.75 8.33 -24.43
CA TRP A 227 -29.99 9.43 -23.82
C TRP A 227 -30.22 10.78 -24.50
N ARG A 228 -31.14 10.85 -25.47
CA ARG A 228 -31.46 12.08 -26.22
C ARG A 228 -30.22 12.73 -26.84
N ILE A 229 -29.33 11.91 -27.38
CA ILE A 229 -28.17 12.33 -28.16
C ILE A 229 -28.62 12.44 -29.62
N PRO A 230 -28.57 13.63 -30.26
CA PRO A 230 -28.91 13.77 -31.67
C PRO A 230 -28.05 12.89 -32.58
N TYR A 231 -28.65 12.38 -33.64
CA TYR A 231 -28.00 11.43 -34.55
C TYR A 231 -26.85 12.04 -35.36
N ASP A 232 -26.96 13.33 -35.68
CA ASP A 232 -25.99 14.14 -36.40
C ASP A 232 -24.83 14.61 -35.51
N ASN A 233 -24.94 14.48 -34.19
CA ASN A 233 -23.86 14.81 -33.28
C ASN A 233 -22.72 13.78 -33.35
N PHE A 234 -21.50 14.30 -33.35
CA PHE A 234 -20.30 13.53 -33.09
C PHE A 234 -20.11 13.37 -31.58
N VAL A 235 -20.02 12.14 -31.09
CA VAL A 235 -19.94 11.86 -29.64
C VAL A 235 -18.52 11.56 -29.21
N ILE A 236 -17.96 12.43 -28.37
CA ILE A 236 -16.65 12.24 -27.71
C ILE A 236 -16.90 11.68 -26.32
N GLY A 237 -16.46 10.44 -26.08
CA GLY A 237 -16.54 9.78 -24.78
C GLY A 237 -15.22 9.80 -24.03
N PHE A 238 -15.22 10.04 -22.71
CA PHE A 238 -14.04 9.81 -21.87
C PHE A 238 -14.40 9.63 -20.39
N ARG A 239 -13.45 9.10 -19.62
CA ARG A 239 -13.56 9.04 -18.16
C ARG A 239 -13.11 10.37 -17.56
N ASN A 240 -13.99 11.05 -16.83
CA ASN A 240 -13.68 12.29 -16.12
C ASN A 240 -13.46 12.01 -14.63
N GLU A 241 -12.23 12.23 -14.16
CA GLU A 241 -11.87 12.14 -12.74
C GLU A 241 -11.13 13.40 -12.28
N ALA A 242 -11.21 13.68 -10.98
CA ALA A 242 -10.51 14.79 -10.34
C ALA A 242 -8.97 14.62 -10.31
N ASN A 243 -8.47 13.39 -10.48
CA ASN A 243 -7.03 13.14 -10.55
C ASN A 243 -6.51 13.36 -11.97
N GLU A 244 -5.32 13.94 -12.07
CA GLU A 244 -4.67 14.24 -13.36
C GLU A 244 -4.17 12.98 -14.09
N ILE A 245 -4.16 11.82 -13.41
CA ILE A 245 -3.64 10.56 -13.97
C ILE A 245 -4.44 10.14 -15.22
N LYS A 246 -5.73 10.48 -15.31
CA LYS A 246 -6.57 10.19 -16.48
C LYS A 246 -6.38 11.18 -17.65
N GLY A 247 -5.57 12.21 -17.47
CA GLY A 247 -5.27 13.20 -18.51
C GLY A 247 -6.44 14.12 -18.86
N THR A 248 -7.40 14.30 -17.94
CA THR A 248 -8.58 15.15 -18.13
C THR A 248 -8.20 16.55 -18.61
N ARG A 249 -7.15 17.15 -18.02
CA ARG A 249 -6.66 18.46 -18.42
C ARG A 249 -6.33 18.55 -19.91
N TYR A 250 -5.69 17.53 -20.49
CA TYR A 250 -5.35 17.54 -21.92
C TYR A 250 -6.58 17.43 -22.82
N ILE A 251 -7.64 16.77 -22.32
CA ILE A 251 -8.94 16.73 -23.00
C ILE A 251 -9.59 18.11 -22.94
N GLU A 252 -9.59 18.79 -21.78
CA GLU A 252 -10.13 20.15 -21.63
C GLU A 252 -9.38 21.16 -22.51
N GLU A 253 -8.05 21.17 -22.48
CA GLU A 253 -7.22 22.01 -23.37
C GLU A 253 -7.51 21.74 -24.85
N MET A 254 -7.81 20.48 -25.21
CA MET A 254 -8.22 20.11 -26.56
C MET A 254 -9.62 20.64 -26.88
N LEU A 255 -10.60 20.46 -25.98
CA LEU A 255 -11.98 20.91 -26.14
C LEU A 255 -12.08 22.44 -26.27
N ASP A 256 -11.23 23.19 -25.58
CA ASP A 256 -11.16 24.65 -25.71
C ASP A 256 -10.85 25.06 -27.15
N LYS A 257 -9.86 24.38 -27.76
CA LYS A 257 -9.33 24.67 -29.11
C LYS A 257 -10.08 23.95 -30.22
N LEU A 258 -10.89 22.94 -29.91
CA LEU A 258 -11.55 22.09 -30.90
C LEU A 258 -12.50 22.90 -31.78
N THR A 259 -12.38 22.70 -33.10
CA THR A 259 -13.25 23.31 -34.11
C THR A 259 -13.90 22.21 -34.94
N SER A 260 -15.21 22.32 -35.19
CA SER A 260 -15.96 21.31 -35.93
C SER A 260 -17.11 21.95 -36.69
N ASP A 261 -17.33 21.48 -37.93
CA ASP A 261 -18.47 21.86 -38.77
C ASP A 261 -19.74 21.08 -38.42
N ILE A 262 -19.62 20.02 -37.62
CA ILE A 262 -20.75 19.24 -37.09
C ILE A 262 -20.89 19.43 -35.58
N PRO A 263 -22.13 19.40 -35.04
CA PRO A 263 -22.36 19.50 -33.61
C PRO A 263 -21.68 18.36 -32.84
N ILE A 264 -21.27 18.65 -31.60
CA ILE A 264 -20.55 17.68 -30.74
C ILE A 264 -21.34 17.45 -29.45
N THR A 265 -21.43 16.18 -29.08
CA THR A 265 -21.82 15.75 -27.73
C THR A 265 -20.59 15.27 -26.98
N VAL A 266 -20.37 15.81 -25.79
CA VAL A 266 -19.35 15.33 -24.85
C VAL A 266 -20.04 14.44 -23.82
N LEU A 267 -19.65 13.16 -23.80
CA LEU A 267 -20.22 12.14 -22.93
C LEU A 267 -19.16 11.69 -21.91
N THR A 268 -19.43 11.84 -20.62
CA THR A 268 -18.45 11.50 -19.58
C THR A 268 -18.97 10.48 -18.58
N LEU A 269 -18.02 9.71 -18.04
CA LEU A 269 -18.23 8.78 -16.94
C LEU A 269 -17.20 9.05 -15.84
N GLY A 270 -17.61 9.01 -14.58
CA GLY A 270 -16.75 9.23 -13.43
C GLY A 270 -17.25 10.35 -12.50
N THR A 271 -16.44 10.71 -11.53
CA THR A 271 -16.82 11.66 -10.47
C THR A 271 -16.44 13.10 -10.79
N GLY A 272 -15.64 13.33 -11.84
CA GLY A 272 -15.28 14.67 -12.29
C GLY A 272 -16.47 15.41 -12.90
N LYS A 273 -16.34 16.74 -12.94
CA LYS A 273 -17.32 17.63 -13.57
C LYS A 273 -16.64 18.49 -14.61
N LEU A 274 -17.26 18.64 -15.77
CA LEU A 274 -16.77 19.54 -16.80
C LEU A 274 -17.14 21.00 -16.46
N PRO A 275 -16.33 21.97 -16.91
CA PRO A 275 -16.66 23.38 -16.82
C PRO A 275 -18.02 23.69 -17.43
N ILE A 276 -18.84 24.49 -16.74
CA ILE A 276 -20.22 24.78 -17.15
C ILE A 276 -20.29 25.51 -18.50
N GLU A 277 -19.26 26.29 -18.83
CA GLU A 277 -19.11 27.01 -20.10
C GLU A 277 -19.13 26.08 -21.31
N TYR A 278 -18.74 24.81 -21.16
CA TYR A 278 -18.80 23.83 -22.25
C TYR A 278 -20.22 23.55 -22.72
N THR A 279 -21.24 23.77 -21.88
CA THR A 279 -22.65 23.64 -22.27
C THR A 279 -23.09 24.68 -23.30
N SER A 280 -22.34 25.78 -23.47
CA SER A 280 -22.60 26.78 -24.52
C SER A 280 -22.08 26.35 -25.90
N LYS A 281 -21.10 25.44 -25.94
CA LYS A 281 -20.41 24.98 -27.15
C LYS A 281 -20.80 23.55 -27.55
N TYR A 282 -21.12 22.71 -26.57
CA TYR A 282 -21.36 21.27 -26.72
C TYR A 282 -22.63 20.83 -26.01
N GLN A 283 -23.24 19.75 -26.47
CA GLN A 283 -24.17 19.00 -25.65
C GLN A 283 -23.36 18.18 -24.63
N VAL A 284 -23.52 18.45 -23.33
CA VAL A 284 -22.75 17.74 -22.28
C VAL A 284 -23.65 16.74 -21.56
N LEU A 285 -23.26 15.47 -21.55
CA LEU A 285 -23.90 14.41 -20.77
C LEU A 285 -22.89 13.79 -19.81
N GLU A 286 -23.13 13.95 -18.52
CA GLU A 286 -22.28 13.38 -17.47
C GLU A 286 -23.04 12.27 -16.73
N LEU A 287 -22.66 11.01 -16.96
CA LEU A 287 -23.36 9.85 -16.39
C LEU A 287 -23.01 9.61 -14.91
N GLY A 288 -22.01 10.32 -14.39
CA GLY A 288 -21.47 10.06 -13.06
C GLY A 288 -20.65 8.77 -13.02
N TRP A 289 -20.30 8.33 -11.81
CA TRP A 289 -19.63 7.05 -11.61
C TRP A 289 -20.67 5.91 -11.59
N THR A 290 -20.39 4.83 -12.32
CA THR A 290 -21.27 3.66 -12.37
C THR A 290 -20.48 2.36 -12.47
N ASN A 291 -21.02 1.31 -11.85
CA ASN A 291 -20.63 -0.08 -12.05
C ASN A 291 -21.74 -0.88 -12.78
N ASP A 292 -22.80 -0.20 -13.22
CA ASP A 292 -23.87 -0.82 -13.98
C ASP A 292 -23.36 -1.19 -15.37
N PHE A 293 -23.27 -2.49 -15.63
CA PHE A 293 -22.65 -2.99 -16.83
C PHE A 293 -23.42 -2.61 -18.11
N PRO A 294 -24.77 -2.71 -18.18
CA PRO A 294 -25.53 -2.18 -19.32
C PRO A 294 -25.22 -0.71 -19.62
N THR A 295 -25.16 0.13 -18.60
CA THR A 295 -24.80 1.56 -18.77
C THR A 295 -23.38 1.72 -19.33
N LEU A 296 -22.42 0.90 -18.91
CA LEU A 296 -21.05 0.92 -19.46
C LEU A 296 -21.03 0.52 -20.94
N VAL A 297 -21.77 -0.51 -21.34
CA VAL A 297 -21.88 -0.92 -22.75
C VAL A 297 -22.51 0.19 -23.58
N ASP A 298 -23.62 0.76 -23.11
CA ASP A 298 -24.28 1.88 -23.75
C ASP A 298 -23.34 3.09 -23.90
N PHE A 299 -22.51 3.36 -22.89
CA PHE A 299 -21.54 4.47 -22.92
C PHE A 299 -20.59 4.35 -24.11
N TYR A 300 -19.95 3.19 -24.28
CA TYR A 300 -19.05 2.98 -25.42
C TYR A 300 -19.79 2.91 -26.76
N THR A 301 -20.99 2.31 -26.77
CA THR A 301 -21.81 2.16 -27.98
C THR A 301 -22.27 3.50 -28.54
N ALA A 302 -22.59 4.48 -27.69
CA ALA A 302 -23.01 5.82 -28.10
C ALA A 302 -21.89 6.64 -28.76
N CYS A 303 -20.63 6.35 -28.41
CA CYS A 303 -19.46 7.13 -28.80
C CYS A 303 -19.09 7.00 -30.29
N ASP A 304 -18.60 8.09 -30.87
CA ASP A 304 -17.87 8.10 -32.14
C ASP A 304 -16.37 7.89 -31.92
N VAL A 305 -15.86 8.36 -30.78
CA VAL A 305 -14.50 8.17 -30.33
C VAL A 305 -14.47 8.12 -28.81
N PHE A 306 -13.66 7.22 -28.26
CA PHE A 306 -13.33 7.19 -26.85
C PHE A 306 -11.91 7.74 -26.64
N LEU A 307 -11.77 8.76 -25.80
CA LEU A 307 -10.48 9.32 -25.43
C LEU A 307 -10.03 8.70 -24.11
N MET A 308 -8.82 8.15 -24.13
CA MET A 308 -8.14 7.67 -22.93
C MET A 308 -6.67 8.14 -22.91
N PRO A 309 -6.42 9.46 -22.88
CA PRO A 309 -5.08 10.03 -22.83
C PRO A 309 -4.50 9.97 -21.39
N SER A 310 -4.61 8.81 -20.74
CA SER A 310 -4.13 8.64 -19.37
C SER A 310 -2.61 8.85 -19.30
N LEU A 311 -2.13 9.53 -18.26
CA LEU A 311 -0.71 9.69 -17.99
C LEU A 311 -0.06 8.42 -17.44
N ALA A 312 -0.85 7.61 -16.72
CA ALA A 312 -0.45 6.29 -16.24
C ALA A 312 -1.66 5.36 -16.16
N GLU A 313 -1.45 4.10 -16.52
CA GLU A 313 -2.42 3.02 -16.40
C GLU A 313 -1.70 1.72 -16.03
N SER A 314 -2.39 0.85 -15.31
CA SER A 314 -1.93 -0.51 -15.01
C SER A 314 -2.08 -1.44 -16.21
N PHE A 315 -3.19 -1.33 -16.92
CA PHE A 315 -3.52 -2.14 -18.09
C PHE A 315 -4.41 -1.40 -19.08
N GLY A 316 -5.54 -0.84 -18.63
CA GLY A 316 -6.48 -0.13 -19.50
C GLY A 316 -7.68 -0.96 -19.96
N LEU A 317 -8.43 -1.56 -19.03
CA LEU A 317 -9.64 -2.33 -19.36
C LEU A 317 -10.66 -1.52 -20.18
N MET A 318 -10.88 -0.24 -19.84
CA MET A 318 -11.82 0.61 -20.57
C MET A 318 -11.45 0.77 -22.05
N ALA A 319 -10.14 0.75 -22.38
CA ALA A 319 -9.70 0.78 -23.76
C ALA A 319 -10.15 -0.47 -24.53
N ILE A 320 -10.00 -1.65 -23.91
CA ILE A 320 -10.42 -2.93 -24.48
C ILE A 320 -11.94 -3.00 -24.59
N GLU A 321 -12.68 -2.45 -23.62
CA GLU A 321 -14.15 -2.36 -23.66
C GLU A 321 -14.66 -1.47 -24.79
N ALA A 322 -14.02 -0.31 -24.99
CA ALA A 322 -14.31 0.57 -26.12
C ALA A 322 -14.04 -0.16 -27.45
N MET A 323 -12.89 -0.84 -27.57
CA MET A 323 -12.56 -1.64 -28.75
C MET A 323 -13.57 -2.79 -28.98
N ALA A 324 -14.03 -3.45 -27.92
CA ALA A 324 -15.03 -4.53 -28.00
C ALA A 324 -16.38 -4.02 -28.49
N SER A 325 -16.72 -2.77 -28.13
CA SER A 325 -17.92 -2.08 -28.61
C SER A 325 -17.76 -1.57 -30.05
N GLY A 326 -16.56 -1.63 -30.61
CA GLY A 326 -16.22 -1.09 -31.92
C GLY A 326 -16.07 0.43 -31.93
N CYS A 327 -15.78 1.03 -30.77
CA CYS A 327 -15.50 2.44 -30.65
C CYS A 327 -14.01 2.71 -30.93
N PRO A 328 -13.66 3.58 -31.90
CA PRO A 328 -12.29 4.06 -32.10
C PRO A 328 -11.74 4.68 -30.81
N ILE A 329 -10.46 4.46 -30.54
CA ILE A 329 -9.80 4.95 -29.33
C ILE A 329 -8.57 5.80 -29.64
N ILE A 330 -8.41 6.89 -28.90
CA ILE A 330 -7.22 7.74 -28.92
C ILE A 330 -6.55 7.69 -27.55
N VAL A 331 -5.24 7.42 -27.53
CA VAL A 331 -4.43 7.23 -26.32
C VAL A 331 -3.11 7.97 -26.43
N PHE A 332 -2.46 8.24 -25.31
CA PHE A 332 -1.08 8.74 -25.33
C PHE A 332 -0.07 7.63 -25.60
N GLU A 333 0.94 7.98 -26.40
CA GLU A 333 2.20 7.26 -26.54
C GLU A 333 2.93 7.12 -25.19
N ASP A 334 3.90 6.21 -25.11
CA ASP A 334 4.71 5.92 -23.92
C ASP A 334 3.93 5.44 -22.68
N THR A 335 2.70 5.00 -22.87
CA THR A 335 1.86 4.36 -21.85
C THR A 335 1.57 2.90 -22.22
N VAL A 336 1.10 2.11 -21.26
CA VAL A 336 0.60 0.75 -21.53
C VAL A 336 -0.51 0.72 -22.59
N LEU A 337 -1.27 1.82 -22.73
CA LEU A 337 -2.42 1.89 -23.63
C LEU A 337 -2.03 1.81 -25.10
N TYR A 338 -0.83 2.29 -25.47
CA TYR A 338 -0.35 2.22 -26.85
C TYR A 338 -0.27 0.77 -27.33
N ASP A 339 0.37 -0.09 -26.52
CA ASP A 339 0.48 -1.53 -26.79
C ASP A 339 -0.89 -2.23 -26.71
N ILE A 340 -1.69 -1.92 -25.68
CA ILE A 340 -2.97 -2.59 -25.44
C ILE A 340 -3.99 -2.33 -26.54
N THR A 341 -3.95 -1.12 -27.11
CA THR A 341 -4.83 -0.72 -28.21
C THR A 341 -4.27 -1.04 -29.59
N PHE A 342 -3.09 -1.68 -29.68
CA PHE A 342 -2.40 -1.98 -30.94
C PHE A 342 -2.29 -0.73 -31.81
N ALA A 343 -1.86 0.38 -31.21
CA ALA A 343 -1.62 1.61 -31.92
C ALA A 343 -0.30 1.53 -32.74
N PRO A 344 -0.22 2.21 -33.89
CA PRO A 344 -1.24 3.10 -34.48
C PRO A 344 -2.24 2.37 -35.42
N GLU A 345 -2.13 1.05 -35.59
CA GLU A 345 -2.92 0.29 -36.57
C GLU A 345 -4.40 0.23 -36.19
N CYS A 346 -4.72 0.00 -34.91
CA CYS A 346 -6.08 -0.05 -34.38
C CYS A 346 -6.42 1.21 -33.59
N GLY A 347 -5.82 1.39 -32.42
CA GLY A 347 -5.86 2.64 -31.67
C GLY A 347 -5.09 3.75 -32.38
N ILE A 348 -5.36 5.00 -32.00
CA ILE A 348 -4.55 6.15 -32.42
C ILE A 348 -3.68 6.55 -31.24
N GLY A 349 -2.36 6.41 -31.42
CA GLY A 349 -1.38 7.00 -30.51
C GLY A 349 -1.17 8.47 -30.86
N VAL A 350 -1.15 9.32 -29.84
CA VAL A 350 -0.70 10.70 -29.96
C VAL A 350 0.45 10.95 -28.99
N PRO A 351 1.38 11.87 -29.30
CA PRO A 351 2.50 12.18 -28.41
C PRO A 351 2.05 12.48 -26.98
N TYR A 352 2.82 11.97 -26.02
CA TYR A 352 2.53 12.07 -24.60
C TYR A 352 2.35 13.54 -24.17
N LYS A 353 1.26 13.85 -23.46
CA LYS A 353 0.94 15.19 -22.94
C LYS A 353 0.75 16.28 -24.02
N ASP A 354 0.37 15.90 -25.24
CA ASP A 354 0.15 16.83 -26.35
C ASP A 354 -1.35 17.00 -26.67
N SER A 355 -1.96 18.03 -26.11
CA SER A 355 -3.37 18.37 -26.33
C SER A 355 -3.67 18.83 -27.76
N ASP A 356 -2.70 19.41 -28.47
CA ASP A 356 -2.86 19.83 -29.86
C ASP A 356 -2.84 18.63 -30.83
N LYS A 357 -2.02 17.61 -30.56
CA LYS A 357 -2.06 16.35 -31.33
C LYS A 357 -3.31 15.53 -31.02
N LEU A 358 -3.79 15.56 -29.77
CA LEU A 358 -5.08 14.98 -29.40
C LEU A 358 -6.22 15.64 -30.20
N LYS A 359 -6.24 16.98 -30.28
CA LYS A 359 -7.19 17.76 -31.11
C LYS A 359 -7.18 17.30 -32.56
N LEU A 360 -6.00 17.27 -33.19
CA LEU A 360 -5.87 16.91 -34.61
C LEU A 360 -6.34 15.47 -34.88
N ALA A 361 -6.12 14.54 -33.94
CA ALA A 361 -6.62 13.19 -34.05
C ALA A 361 -8.16 13.12 -33.96
N VAL A 362 -8.78 13.90 -33.07
CA VAL A 362 -10.24 14.03 -32.98
C VAL A 362 -10.82 14.68 -34.25
N GLU A 363 -10.25 15.77 -34.73
CA GLU A 363 -10.70 16.46 -35.96
C GLU A 363 -10.60 15.55 -37.19
N ARG A 364 -9.53 14.77 -37.29
CA ARG A 364 -9.40 13.73 -38.32
C ARG A 364 -10.53 12.71 -38.25
N LEU A 365 -10.84 12.22 -37.04
CA LEU A 365 -11.91 11.25 -36.87
C LEU A 365 -13.28 11.85 -37.14
N ILE A 366 -13.54 13.11 -36.81
CA ILE A 366 -14.77 13.84 -37.18
C ILE A 366 -15.01 13.75 -38.68
N GLN A 367 -13.98 14.06 -39.47
CA GLN A 367 -14.05 14.15 -40.93
C GLN A 367 -14.04 12.80 -41.67
N SER A 368 -13.80 11.68 -40.98
CA SER A 368 -13.61 10.36 -41.64
C SER A 368 -14.45 9.24 -41.01
N PRO A 369 -15.76 9.16 -41.33
CA PRO A 369 -16.58 8.00 -40.97
C PRO A 369 -15.98 6.65 -41.42
N PRO A 370 -15.38 6.51 -42.62
CA PRO A 370 -14.74 5.25 -43.03
C PRO A 370 -13.59 4.84 -42.12
N GLU A 371 -12.80 5.79 -41.62
CA GLU A 371 -11.73 5.47 -40.68
C GLU A 371 -12.28 5.00 -39.32
N ARG A 372 -13.34 5.64 -38.82
CA ARG A 372 -14.01 5.23 -37.57
C ARG A 372 -14.50 3.79 -37.69
N GLN A 373 -15.21 3.45 -38.76
CA GLN A 373 -15.70 2.10 -39.00
C GLN A 373 -14.56 1.07 -39.05
N ARG A 374 -13.53 1.34 -39.87
CA ARG A 374 -12.38 0.44 -40.03
C ARG A 374 -11.67 0.16 -38.70
N ARG A 375 -11.46 1.20 -37.87
CA ARG A 375 -10.82 1.04 -36.55
C ARG A 375 -11.72 0.31 -35.56
N GLY A 376 -13.03 0.56 -35.59
CA GLY A 376 -13.99 -0.16 -34.76
C GLY A 376 -14.03 -1.66 -35.07
N GLU A 377 -14.08 -2.03 -36.35
CA GLU A 377 -14.04 -3.43 -36.80
C GLU A 377 -12.71 -4.11 -36.44
N MET A 378 -11.60 -3.40 -36.60
CA MET A 378 -10.27 -3.84 -36.17
C MET A 378 -10.22 -4.10 -34.66
N GLY A 379 -10.74 -3.17 -33.85
CA GLY A 379 -10.82 -3.30 -32.39
C GLY A 379 -11.58 -4.55 -31.96
N LYS A 380 -12.78 -4.77 -32.52
CA LYS A 380 -13.59 -5.97 -32.25
C LYS A 380 -12.83 -7.26 -32.54
N ARG A 381 -12.13 -7.31 -33.68
CA ARG A 381 -11.33 -8.47 -34.08
C ARG A 381 -10.17 -8.73 -33.11
N ILE A 382 -9.40 -7.69 -32.79
CA ILE A 382 -8.26 -7.78 -31.86
C ILE A 382 -8.71 -8.26 -30.48
N VAL A 383 -9.80 -7.72 -29.94
CA VAL A 383 -10.33 -8.13 -28.64
C VAL A 383 -10.71 -9.61 -28.65
N LYS A 384 -11.34 -10.09 -29.72
CA LYS A 384 -11.68 -11.50 -29.91
C LYS A 384 -10.47 -12.42 -29.98
N GLU A 385 -9.37 -11.96 -30.57
CA GLU A 385 -8.14 -12.73 -30.72
C GLU A 385 -7.29 -12.75 -29.44
N HIS A 386 -7.27 -11.66 -28.66
CA HIS A 386 -6.27 -11.46 -27.60
C HIS A 386 -6.83 -11.33 -26.18
N TYR A 387 -8.09 -10.94 -26.00
CA TYR A 387 -8.64 -10.51 -24.70
C TYR A 387 -9.92 -11.23 -24.30
N ARG A 388 -10.11 -12.49 -24.74
CA ARG A 388 -11.23 -13.32 -24.28
C ARG A 388 -11.04 -13.71 -22.83
N TYR A 389 -12.09 -13.51 -22.01
CA TYR A 389 -12.06 -13.88 -20.60
C TYR A 389 -11.75 -15.37 -20.36
N LYS A 390 -12.28 -16.26 -21.20
CA LYS A 390 -11.97 -17.70 -21.13
C LYS A 390 -10.47 -18.00 -21.27
N ASP A 391 -9.78 -17.27 -22.14
CA ASP A 391 -8.35 -17.47 -22.38
C ASP A 391 -7.52 -16.92 -21.19
N TYR A 392 -7.96 -15.81 -20.57
CA TYR A 392 -7.40 -15.32 -19.31
C TYR A 392 -7.50 -16.35 -18.18
N VAL A 393 -8.67 -16.98 -17.99
CA VAL A 393 -8.89 -18.00 -16.96
C VAL A 393 -8.03 -19.25 -17.24
N ASN A 394 -8.03 -19.75 -18.48
CA ASN A 394 -7.28 -20.95 -18.85
C ASN A 394 -5.77 -20.80 -18.63
N ARG A 395 -5.19 -19.65 -19.00
CA ARG A 395 -3.76 -19.36 -18.77
C ARG A 395 -3.40 -19.37 -17.27
N HIS A 396 -4.29 -18.89 -16.41
CA HIS A 396 -4.09 -18.97 -14.96
C HIS A 396 -4.12 -20.42 -14.47
N ILE A 397 -5.07 -21.23 -14.93
CA ILE A 397 -5.16 -22.64 -14.57
C ILE A 397 -3.88 -23.39 -14.98
N GLU A 398 -3.39 -23.15 -16.20
CA GLU A 398 -2.15 -23.75 -16.70
C GLU A 398 -0.96 -23.35 -15.81
N LEU A 399 -0.83 -22.05 -15.52
CA LEU A 399 0.22 -21.55 -14.63
C LEU A 399 0.15 -22.17 -13.22
N TYR A 400 -1.06 -22.32 -12.66
CA TYR A 400 -1.23 -22.93 -11.34
C TYR A 400 -0.69 -24.37 -11.31
N ARG A 401 -0.99 -25.16 -12.34
CA ARG A 401 -0.47 -26.54 -12.48
C ARG A 401 1.05 -26.55 -12.56
N GLU A 402 1.63 -25.71 -13.41
CA GLU A 402 3.08 -25.61 -13.56
C GLU A 402 3.80 -25.27 -12.24
N VAL A 403 3.29 -24.27 -11.51
CA VAL A 403 3.89 -23.81 -10.26
C VAL A 403 3.81 -24.90 -9.18
N MET A 404 2.71 -25.63 -9.12
CA MET A 404 2.54 -26.75 -8.20
C MET A 404 3.47 -27.92 -8.54
N GLU A 405 3.62 -28.26 -9.82
CA GLU A 405 4.51 -29.34 -10.28
C GLU A 405 5.99 -29.06 -9.98
N ARG A 406 6.44 -27.81 -10.17
CA ARG A 406 7.82 -27.40 -9.89
C ARG A 406 8.20 -27.53 -8.41
N ARG A 407 7.24 -27.42 -7.50
CA ARG A 407 7.51 -27.28 -6.07
C ARG A 407 7.29 -28.58 -5.29
N GLN A 408 8.21 -29.53 -5.44
CA GLN A 408 8.36 -30.64 -4.48
C GLN A 408 9.62 -30.50 -3.61
N LYS A 409 9.53 -29.66 -2.56
CA LYS A 409 10.15 -29.76 -1.20
C LYS A 409 10.49 -28.37 -0.61
N PRO A 410 10.18 -28.09 0.67
CA PRO A 410 10.57 -26.84 1.33
C PRO A 410 12.08 -26.78 1.66
N GLU A 411 12.66 -25.59 1.50
CA GLU A 411 14.07 -25.30 1.77
C GLU A 411 14.48 -25.51 3.25
N LYS A 412 15.76 -25.78 3.46
CA LYS A 412 16.38 -25.99 4.79
C LYS A 412 16.31 -24.76 5.69
N ALA A 413 16.36 -23.54 5.13
CA ALA A 413 16.35 -22.29 5.90
C ALA A 413 15.00 -22.05 6.59
N TYR A 414 13.90 -22.30 5.88
CA TYR A 414 12.54 -22.20 6.44
C TYR A 414 12.31 -23.22 7.57
N ARG A 415 12.76 -24.48 7.39
CA ARG A 415 12.71 -25.49 8.46
C ARG A 415 13.51 -25.06 9.69
N TYR A 416 14.68 -24.47 9.49
CA TYR A 416 15.54 -23.97 10.57
C TYR A 416 14.89 -22.81 11.34
N ALA A 417 14.37 -21.79 10.64
CA ALA A 417 13.75 -20.63 11.28
C ALA A 417 12.48 -21.00 12.05
N ASN A 418 11.62 -21.84 11.47
CA ASN A 418 10.37 -22.27 12.10
C ASN A 418 10.61 -23.18 13.31
N GLN A 419 11.61 -24.07 13.21
CA GLN A 419 12.07 -24.88 14.33
C GLN A 419 12.60 -23.99 15.47
N ARG A 420 13.44 -22.99 15.15
CA ARG A 420 13.98 -22.09 16.16
C ARG A 420 12.93 -21.19 16.81
N LEU A 421 11.94 -20.72 16.07
CA LEU A 421 10.80 -19.96 16.61
C LEU A 421 10.05 -20.77 17.69
N GLN A 422 9.86 -22.07 17.44
CA GLN A 422 9.17 -22.98 18.34
C GLN A 422 10.04 -23.41 19.54
N GLU A 423 11.35 -23.50 19.35
CA GLU A 423 12.35 -23.86 20.38
C GLU A 423 12.84 -22.67 21.22
N THR A 424 12.57 -21.43 20.82
CA THR A 424 13.09 -20.25 21.53
C THR A 424 12.33 -20.01 22.84
N GLU A 425 12.93 -20.44 23.94
CA GLU A 425 12.52 -20.04 25.28
C GLU A 425 12.79 -18.55 25.53
N VAL A 426 11.79 -17.86 26.10
CA VAL A 426 11.93 -16.47 26.55
C VAL A 426 12.73 -16.47 27.84
N PRO A 427 13.80 -15.68 27.95
CA PRO A 427 14.52 -15.58 29.21
C PRO A 427 13.62 -14.96 30.30
N GLN A 428 13.05 -15.78 31.19
CA GLN A 428 12.21 -15.34 32.31
C GLN A 428 12.86 -14.21 33.13
N LYS A 429 14.19 -14.29 33.26
CA LYS A 429 15.02 -13.34 34.02
C LYS A 429 14.87 -11.89 33.57
N MET A 430 14.71 -11.60 32.28
CA MET A 430 14.62 -10.20 31.80
C MET A 430 13.26 -9.59 32.15
N THR A 431 12.18 -10.35 31.98
CA THR A 431 10.84 -9.92 32.40
C THR A 431 10.78 -9.67 33.90
N GLU A 432 11.39 -10.55 34.69
CA GLU A 432 11.53 -10.36 36.14
C GLU A 432 12.36 -9.10 36.48
N GLN A 433 13.47 -8.86 35.78
CA GLN A 433 14.32 -7.69 35.98
C GLN A 433 13.61 -6.37 35.67
N LEU A 434 12.76 -6.33 34.64
CA LEU A 434 11.99 -5.14 34.26
C LEU A 434 10.84 -4.86 35.24
N LEU A 435 10.11 -5.90 35.65
CA LEU A 435 9.08 -5.78 36.69
C LEU A 435 9.71 -5.34 38.02
N GLN A 436 10.87 -5.89 38.36
CA GLN A 436 11.62 -5.50 39.55
C GLN A 436 12.09 -4.04 39.47
N LEU A 437 12.56 -3.58 38.30
CA LEU A 437 12.95 -2.19 38.09
C LEU A 437 11.77 -1.24 38.28
N GLU A 438 10.61 -1.55 37.70
CA GLU A 438 9.39 -0.75 37.87
C GLU A 438 8.97 -0.68 39.33
N GLN A 439 9.03 -1.80 40.05
CA GLN A 439 8.73 -1.86 41.47
C GLN A 439 9.73 -1.02 42.30
N GLN A 440 11.04 -1.13 42.02
CA GLN A 440 12.07 -0.36 42.71
C GLN A 440 11.90 1.15 42.51
N ILE A 441 11.51 1.58 41.29
CA ILE A 441 11.21 2.99 41.01
C ILE A 441 9.95 3.44 41.76
N LYS A 442 8.90 2.61 41.81
CA LYS A 442 7.69 2.89 42.59
C LYS A 442 7.97 3.00 44.10
N GLU A 443 8.85 2.16 44.62
CA GLU A 443 9.26 2.17 46.04
C GLU A 443 9.96 3.47 46.47
N LEU A 444 10.59 4.22 45.55
CA LEU A 444 11.14 5.56 45.83
C LEU A 444 10.09 6.58 46.30
N SER A 445 8.81 6.29 46.06
CA SER A 445 7.66 7.07 46.53
C SER A 445 6.82 6.35 47.58
N GLY A 446 7.29 5.20 48.08
CA GLY A 446 6.47 4.30 48.91
C GLY A 446 5.25 3.74 48.16
N GLY A 447 5.32 3.64 46.83
CA GLY A 447 4.24 3.16 45.96
C GLY A 447 3.13 4.18 45.68
N LYS A 448 3.32 5.45 46.04
CA LYS A 448 2.29 6.51 45.91
C LYS A 448 2.37 7.32 44.62
N ALA A 449 3.51 7.32 43.95
CA ALA A 449 3.66 8.04 42.69
C ALA A 449 3.05 7.26 41.53
N GLU A 450 2.17 7.92 40.79
CA GLU A 450 1.55 7.43 39.55
C GLU A 450 2.24 8.00 38.31
N ASN A 451 2.84 9.19 38.44
CA ASN A 451 3.52 9.89 37.36
C ASN A 451 5.00 10.09 37.70
N LEU A 452 5.83 10.11 36.67
CA LEU A 452 7.27 10.34 36.78
C LEU A 452 7.67 11.59 36.00
N CYS A 453 8.36 12.51 36.66
CA CYS A 453 8.83 13.76 36.08
C CYS A 453 10.36 13.84 36.14
N VAL A 454 10.99 14.22 35.02
CA VAL A 454 12.42 14.51 34.99
C VAL A 454 12.63 16.01 35.14
N PHE A 455 13.27 16.42 36.24
CA PHE A 455 13.56 17.82 36.53
C PHE A 455 14.95 18.19 36.02
N GLY A 456 14.99 19.11 35.05
CA GLY A 456 16.19 19.51 34.31
C GLY A 456 16.09 19.13 32.84
N ALA A 457 15.52 20.01 32.02
CA ALA A 457 15.39 19.84 30.57
C ALA A 457 16.69 20.22 29.84
N GLY A 458 17.83 19.70 30.31
CA GLY A 458 19.13 19.83 29.67
C GLY A 458 19.66 18.49 29.18
N GLU A 459 20.91 18.45 28.75
CA GLU A 459 21.57 17.24 28.25
C GLU A 459 21.45 16.04 29.22
N TYR A 460 21.65 16.27 30.52
CA TYR A 460 21.55 15.24 31.56
C TYR A 460 20.13 14.66 31.73
N GLY A 461 19.10 15.50 31.63
CA GLY A 461 17.71 15.05 31.71
C GLY A 461 17.27 14.30 30.46
N ILE A 462 17.74 14.73 29.28
CA ILE A 462 17.47 14.03 28.01
C ILE A 462 18.15 12.65 28.01
N GLN A 463 19.39 12.56 28.48
CA GLN A 463 20.10 11.28 28.64
C GLN A 463 19.35 10.35 29.60
N LEU A 464 18.94 10.85 30.77
CA LEU A 464 18.16 10.06 31.71
C LEU A 464 16.83 9.59 31.09
N TYR A 465 16.13 10.46 30.38
CA TYR A 465 14.89 10.11 29.67
C TYR A 465 15.12 8.96 28.70
N GLN A 466 16.20 8.99 27.91
CA GLN A 466 16.56 7.90 26.99
C GLN A 466 16.93 6.61 27.75
N GLU A 467 17.64 6.71 28.88
CA GLU A 467 18.00 5.57 29.71
C GLU A 467 16.78 4.86 30.32
N LEU A 468 15.83 5.64 30.85
CA LEU A 468 14.55 5.17 31.37
C LEU A 468 13.70 4.54 30.27
N ARG A 469 13.57 5.23 29.13
CA ARG A 469 12.82 4.76 27.96
C ARG A 469 13.36 3.44 27.42
N SER A 470 14.68 3.28 27.33
CA SER A 470 15.30 2.03 26.88
C SER A 470 15.01 0.81 27.77
N ARG A 471 14.38 1.02 28.94
CA ARG A 471 13.99 -0.01 29.91
C ARG A 471 12.49 -0.01 30.18
N MET A 472 11.69 0.58 29.27
CA MET A 472 10.22 0.66 29.34
C MET A 472 9.70 1.40 30.58
N VAL A 473 10.43 2.42 31.05
CA VAL A 473 9.99 3.29 32.14
C VAL A 473 9.43 4.59 31.55
N THR A 474 8.13 4.82 31.76
CA THR A 474 7.41 5.98 31.21
C THR A 474 7.70 7.28 31.97
N VAL A 475 8.19 8.29 31.26
CA VAL A 475 8.36 9.66 31.76
C VAL A 475 7.19 10.51 31.28
N HIS A 476 6.45 11.12 32.21
CA HIS A 476 5.17 11.78 31.92
C HIS A 476 5.33 13.27 31.61
N CYS A 477 6.34 13.92 32.17
CA CYS A 477 6.67 15.31 31.88
C CYS A 477 8.12 15.64 32.22
N PHE A 478 8.62 16.73 31.67
CA PHE A 478 9.80 17.42 32.17
C PHE A 478 9.39 18.63 33.01
N ALA A 479 10.27 19.07 33.91
CA ALA A 479 10.16 20.38 34.53
C ALA A 479 11.52 21.08 34.60
N ASP A 480 11.52 22.40 34.45
CA ASP A 480 12.75 23.20 34.52
C ASP A 480 12.44 24.59 35.07
N ASN A 481 13.38 25.18 35.81
CA ASN A 481 13.23 26.54 36.34
C ASN A 481 13.36 27.61 35.24
N ASN A 482 13.93 27.28 34.08
CA ASN A 482 14.05 28.18 32.94
C ASN A 482 12.76 28.22 32.10
N PRO A 483 12.02 29.35 32.05
CA PRO A 483 10.82 29.50 31.24
C PRO A 483 11.01 29.29 29.74
N ASP A 484 12.21 29.56 29.22
CA ASP A 484 12.52 29.40 27.79
C ASP A 484 12.46 27.93 27.33
N LYS A 485 12.47 27.00 28.28
CA LYS A 485 12.39 25.56 28.01
C LYS A 485 10.98 25.00 28.13
N TRP A 486 10.01 25.78 28.59
CA TRP A 486 8.63 25.32 28.75
C TRP A 486 7.95 25.16 27.40
N GLY A 487 7.17 24.09 27.24
CA GLY A 487 6.59 23.69 25.96
C GLY A 487 7.01 22.28 25.56
N TYR A 488 6.88 21.97 24.28
CA TYR A 488 7.17 20.63 23.74
C TYR A 488 8.66 20.44 23.54
N LEU A 489 9.25 19.40 24.17
CA LEU A 489 10.69 19.12 24.06
C LEU A 489 10.98 18.00 23.05
N PHE A 490 10.41 16.80 23.26
CA PHE A 490 10.76 15.57 22.54
C PHE A 490 9.69 14.47 22.77
N ASP A 491 9.41 13.62 21.78
CA ASP A 491 8.52 12.42 21.88
C ASP A 491 7.20 12.64 22.64
N SER A 492 6.51 13.74 22.38
CA SER A 492 5.22 14.08 23.01
C SER A 492 5.24 14.40 24.49
N VAL A 493 6.43 14.53 25.09
CA VAL A 493 6.62 14.92 26.49
C VAL A 493 6.90 16.42 26.59
N ASN A 494 6.03 17.13 27.32
CA ASN A 494 6.16 18.57 27.55
C ASN A 494 7.05 18.87 28.76
N CYS A 495 7.83 19.95 28.67
CA CYS A 495 8.40 20.62 29.82
C CYS A 495 7.43 21.65 30.37
N ILE A 496 7.21 21.61 31.68
CA ILE A 496 6.31 22.52 32.37
C ILE A 496 7.02 23.29 33.48
N SER A 497 6.36 24.33 33.99
CA SER A 497 6.87 25.05 35.15
C SER A 497 6.77 24.17 36.42
N PRO A 498 7.66 24.32 37.40
CA PRO A 498 7.55 23.62 38.68
C PRO A 498 6.25 23.93 39.43
N GLN A 499 5.66 25.11 39.21
CA GLN A 499 4.37 25.50 39.78
C GLN A 499 3.23 24.61 39.26
N ASN A 500 3.26 24.23 37.98
CA ASN A 500 2.25 23.35 37.38
C ASN A 500 2.30 21.92 37.91
N LEU A 501 3.41 21.52 38.56
CA LEU A 501 3.50 20.21 39.23
C LEU A 501 2.81 20.19 40.60
N LEU A 502 2.53 21.34 41.22
CA LEU A 502 2.01 21.43 42.59
C LEU A 502 0.65 20.73 42.75
N GLU A 503 -0.19 20.75 41.72
CA GLU A 503 -1.50 20.08 41.70
C GLU A 503 -1.38 18.55 41.83
N ARG A 504 -0.22 17.98 41.46
CA ARG A 504 0.05 16.53 41.46
C ARG A 504 1.15 16.14 42.45
N LYS A 505 1.53 17.04 43.37
CA LYS A 505 2.68 16.84 44.27
C LYS A 505 2.61 15.54 45.07
N GLU A 506 1.41 15.08 45.44
CA GLU A 506 1.19 13.85 46.23
C GLU A 506 1.19 12.57 45.38
N THR A 507 1.31 12.66 44.05
CA THR A 507 1.25 11.49 43.13
C THR A 507 2.34 11.51 42.06
N ILE A 508 3.34 12.39 42.19
CA ILE A 508 4.42 12.54 41.22
C ILE A 508 5.78 12.27 41.85
N LEU A 509 6.57 11.39 41.24
CA LEU A 509 7.98 11.19 41.56
C LEU A 509 8.81 12.12 40.69
N ILE A 510 9.56 13.02 41.31
CA ILE A 510 10.46 13.95 40.60
C ILE A 510 11.89 13.41 40.67
N ILE A 511 12.50 13.19 39.51
CA ILE A 511 13.90 12.80 39.39
C ILE A 511 14.71 14.01 38.92
N VAL A 512 15.55 14.54 39.81
CA VAL A 512 16.40 15.69 39.51
C VAL A 512 17.63 15.24 38.71
N ALA A 513 17.71 15.68 37.45
CA ALA A 513 18.72 15.28 36.47
C ALA A 513 19.51 16.48 35.94
N ILE A 514 20.30 17.08 36.83
CA ILE A 514 21.23 18.19 36.54
C ILE A 514 22.58 17.92 37.21
N GLN A 515 23.63 18.64 36.80
CA GLN A 515 24.99 18.45 37.33
C GLN A 515 25.07 18.61 38.86
N ASN A 516 24.37 19.61 39.42
CA ASN A 516 24.38 19.92 40.86
C ASN A 516 22.94 19.92 41.42
N PRO A 517 22.39 18.76 41.83
CA PRO A 517 20.97 18.62 42.13
C PRO A 517 20.54 19.21 43.49
N GLN A 518 21.47 19.42 44.44
CA GLN A 518 21.15 19.72 45.84
C GLN A 518 20.28 20.97 46.03
N SER A 519 20.62 22.07 45.36
CA SER A 519 19.86 23.33 45.45
C SER A 519 18.43 23.18 44.92
N VAL A 520 18.25 22.38 43.88
CA VAL A 520 16.92 22.10 43.29
C VAL A 520 16.12 21.13 44.15
N VAL A 521 16.77 20.12 44.75
CA VAL A 521 16.13 19.21 45.70
C VAL A 521 15.62 19.98 46.92
N GLU A 522 16.42 20.87 47.49
CA GLU A 522 16.00 21.75 48.61
C GLU A 522 14.83 22.65 48.21
N GLN A 523 14.90 23.28 47.03
CA GLN A 523 13.82 24.10 46.48
C GLN A 523 12.51 23.32 46.37
N LEU A 524 12.54 22.11 45.79
CA LEU A 524 11.36 21.26 45.63
C LEU A 524 10.80 20.77 46.97
N ARG A 525 11.66 20.46 47.94
CA ARG A 525 11.24 20.11 49.31
C ARG A 525 10.55 21.28 50.00
N SER A 526 11.11 22.49 49.89
CA SER A 526 10.50 23.72 50.43
C SER A 526 9.17 24.06 49.75
N ALA A 527 9.01 23.69 48.48
CA ALA A 527 7.73 23.79 47.75
C ALA A 527 6.71 22.69 48.13
N GLY A 528 7.10 21.73 48.97
CA GLY A 528 6.21 20.70 49.52
C GLY A 528 6.06 19.46 48.66
N PHE A 529 7.02 19.14 47.77
CA PHE A 529 7.02 17.87 47.05
C PHE A 529 7.57 16.72 47.92
N PRO A 530 6.77 15.67 48.22
CA PRO A 530 7.14 14.58 49.10
C PRO A 530 8.06 13.52 48.45
N PHE A 531 8.02 13.36 47.12
CA PHE A 531 8.74 12.30 46.41
C PHE A 531 9.76 12.87 45.43
N ILE A 532 11.01 12.97 45.89
CA ILE A 532 12.12 13.52 45.11
C ILE A 532 13.29 12.56 45.20
N THR A 533 13.86 12.21 44.05
CA THR A 533 15.12 11.48 43.93
C THR A 533 16.06 12.19 42.96
N THR A 534 17.27 11.68 42.80
CA THR A 534 18.29 12.23 41.89
C THR A 534 18.64 11.22 40.81
N LYS A 535 19.14 11.68 39.66
CA LYS A 535 19.68 10.80 38.62
C LYS A 535 20.73 9.85 39.20
N GLN A 536 21.62 10.32 40.08
CA GLN A 536 22.67 9.49 40.67
C GLN A 536 22.10 8.29 41.44
N THR A 537 21.07 8.51 42.26
CA THR A 537 20.39 7.43 42.99
C THR A 537 19.66 6.47 42.05
N LEU A 538 19.10 6.99 40.96
CA LEU A 538 18.40 6.18 39.98
C LEU A 538 19.36 5.35 39.10
N ASP A 539 20.54 5.88 38.78
CA ASP A 539 21.56 5.18 38.00
C ASP A 539 22.00 3.88 38.68
N GLU A 540 22.10 3.86 40.02
CA GLU A 540 22.37 2.65 40.80
C GLU A 540 21.32 1.55 40.58
N ILE A 541 20.06 1.95 40.41
CA ILE A 541 18.94 1.04 40.11
C ILE A 541 18.98 0.61 38.64
N LEU A 542 19.27 1.54 37.72
CA LEU A 542 19.27 1.28 36.28
C LEU A 542 20.45 0.41 35.81
N LEU A 543 21.58 0.41 36.54
CA LEU A 543 22.76 -0.41 36.25
C LEU A 543 22.46 -1.92 36.32
N ALA A 544 21.47 -2.33 37.12
CA ALA A 544 21.11 -3.73 37.30
C ALA A 544 20.32 -4.32 36.11
N VAL A 545 19.80 -3.46 35.22
CA VAL A 545 18.94 -3.86 34.09
C VAL A 545 19.54 -3.33 32.79
N PRO A 546 19.88 -4.19 31.82
CA PRO A 546 20.42 -3.74 30.54
C PRO A 546 19.33 -3.08 29.65
N PRO A 547 19.71 -2.14 28.75
CA PRO A 547 18.76 -1.48 27.87
C PRO A 547 18.29 -2.38 26.72
N ILE A 548 17.04 -2.21 26.28
CA ILE A 548 16.44 -2.91 25.15
C ILE A 548 16.64 -2.06 23.88
N LYS A 549 17.49 -2.55 22.98
CA LYS A 549 18.12 -1.75 21.91
C LYS A 549 17.20 -1.28 20.76
N TRP A 550 15.90 -1.60 20.75
CA TRP A 550 15.01 -1.32 19.60
C TRP A 550 13.59 -0.84 19.97
N ILE A 551 13.39 -0.29 21.18
CA ILE A 551 12.06 0.10 21.71
C ILE A 551 11.58 1.48 21.25
N THR A 552 12.46 2.33 20.71
CA THR A 552 12.12 3.73 20.39
C THR A 552 11.05 3.93 19.30
N GLY A 553 10.54 2.86 18.69
CA GLY A 553 9.46 2.92 17.70
C GLY A 553 8.13 2.29 18.12
N LEU A 554 8.01 1.71 19.33
CA LEU A 554 6.81 0.97 19.70
C LEU A 554 5.88 1.73 20.65
N GLU A 555 6.34 2.73 21.40
CA GLU A 555 5.61 3.22 22.59
C GLU A 555 4.73 4.47 22.41
N ASP A 556 4.60 5.03 21.20
CA ASP A 556 3.71 6.19 20.96
C ASP A 556 2.23 5.78 20.72
N ILE A 557 1.85 4.58 21.17
CA ILE A 557 0.53 4.00 20.93
C ILE A 557 -0.31 4.09 22.21
N GLU A 558 -1.25 5.04 22.25
CA GLU A 558 -2.23 5.14 23.33
C GLU A 558 -2.98 3.81 23.52
N GLY A 559 -3.03 3.32 24.77
CA GLY A 559 -3.83 2.16 25.16
C GLY A 559 -3.11 0.81 25.20
N ILE A 560 -1.81 0.74 24.93
CA ILE A 560 -1.00 -0.48 25.12
C ILE A 560 -0.18 -0.38 26.40
N ASP A 561 -0.34 -1.36 27.27
CA ASP A 561 0.53 -1.55 28.43
C ASP A 561 1.81 -2.30 28.01
N TYR A 562 2.87 -1.54 27.75
CA TYR A 562 4.19 -2.06 27.38
C TYR A 562 4.94 -2.72 28.54
N SER A 563 4.53 -2.47 29.79
CA SER A 563 5.09 -3.19 30.94
C SER A 563 4.39 -4.52 31.21
N SER A 564 3.29 -4.82 30.50
CA SER A 564 2.61 -6.11 30.60
C SER A 564 3.53 -7.28 30.25
N LYS A 565 3.40 -8.35 31.04
CA LYS A 565 4.22 -9.56 30.91
C LYS A 565 4.16 -10.14 29.49
N GLU A 566 2.99 -10.07 28.85
CA GLU A 566 2.71 -10.53 27.50
C GLU A 566 3.47 -9.72 26.43
N SER A 567 3.47 -8.39 26.54
CA SER A 567 4.19 -7.49 25.61
C SER A 567 5.70 -7.66 25.71
N VAL A 568 6.22 -7.76 26.93
CA VAL A 568 7.65 -7.98 27.19
C VAL A 568 8.13 -9.31 26.62
N VAL A 569 7.35 -10.38 26.82
CA VAL A 569 7.63 -11.72 26.28
C VAL A 569 7.68 -11.72 24.75
N LEU A 570 6.77 -10.98 24.10
CA LEU A 570 6.69 -10.92 22.65
C LEU A 570 7.87 -10.15 22.03
N ILE A 571 8.22 -8.99 22.59
CA ILE A 571 9.33 -8.14 22.15
C ILE A 571 10.67 -8.89 22.26
N GLN A 572 10.87 -9.65 23.35
CA GLN A 572 12.09 -10.43 23.57
C GLN A 572 12.24 -11.60 22.59
N LYS A 573 11.16 -12.35 22.32
CA LYS A 573 11.16 -13.39 21.29
C LYS A 573 11.56 -12.79 19.95
N PHE A 574 10.91 -11.70 19.56
CA PHE A 574 11.15 -11.01 18.30
C PHE A 574 12.62 -10.60 18.12
N ASN A 575 13.20 -9.93 19.13
CA ASN A 575 14.59 -9.49 19.11
C ASN A 575 15.59 -10.66 18.96
N ARG A 576 15.35 -11.78 19.67
CA ARG A 576 16.22 -12.96 19.62
C ARG A 576 16.16 -13.65 18.27
N ILE A 577 14.97 -13.74 17.68
CA ILE A 577 14.76 -14.35 16.36
C ILE A 577 15.48 -13.55 15.28
N ILE A 578 15.31 -12.22 15.27
CA ILE A 578 15.98 -11.34 14.31
C ILE A 578 17.51 -11.46 14.44
N PHE A 579 18.04 -11.47 15.66
CA PHE A 579 19.48 -11.62 15.90
C PHE A 579 20.03 -12.97 15.40
N GLU A 580 19.34 -14.08 15.68
CA GLU A 580 19.75 -15.42 15.25
C GLU A 580 19.64 -15.60 13.73
N ILE A 581 18.63 -14.98 13.12
CA ILE A 581 18.48 -14.93 11.66
C ILE A 581 19.65 -14.16 11.04
N CYS A 582 20.02 -12.99 11.59
CA CYS A 582 21.17 -12.22 11.13
C CYS A 582 22.46 -13.04 11.24
N LYS A 583 22.72 -13.70 12.38
CA LYS A 583 23.90 -14.57 12.55
C LYS A 583 23.93 -15.74 11.57
N TYR A 584 22.79 -16.38 11.36
CA TYR A 584 22.67 -17.46 10.39
C TYR A 584 23.09 -17.01 8.99
N TYR A 585 22.63 -15.82 8.57
CA TYR A 585 22.99 -15.27 7.26
C TYR A 585 24.44 -14.79 7.20
N GLU A 586 24.93 -14.11 8.23
CA GLU A 586 26.33 -13.67 8.34
C GLU A 586 27.32 -14.83 8.19
N SER A 587 27.03 -15.99 8.78
CA SER A 587 27.89 -17.18 8.70
C SER A 587 28.00 -17.80 7.30
N ARG A 588 27.18 -17.36 6.35
CA ARG A 588 27.12 -17.88 4.97
C ARG A 588 27.42 -16.84 3.92
N MET A 589 27.69 -15.60 4.33
CA MET A 589 28.30 -14.65 3.42
C MET A 589 29.75 -15.10 3.17
N PRO A 590 30.26 -15.05 1.92
CA PRO A 590 31.68 -15.23 1.69
C PRO A 590 32.45 -14.21 2.52
N ALA A 591 33.52 -14.63 3.21
CA ALA A 591 34.46 -13.70 3.80
C ALA A 591 34.95 -12.75 2.69
N LYS A 592 34.87 -11.44 2.94
CA LYS A 592 35.25 -10.40 1.98
C LYS A 592 36.68 -10.56 1.48
#